data_AF-A0A938B0W0-F1
#
_entry.id   AF-A0A938B0W0-F1
#
_cell.length_a   1.000
_cell.length_b   1.000
_cell.length_c   1.000
_cell.angle_alpha   90.00
_cell.angle_beta   90.00
_cell.angle_gamma   90.00
#
_symmetry.space_group_name_H-M   'P 1'
#
loop_
_entity.id
_entity.type
_entity.pdbx_description
1 polymer ?
#
loop_
_entity_poly.entity_id
_entity_poly.type
_entity_poly.pdbx_seq_one_letter_code
_entity_poly.pdbx_strand_id
1 'polypeptide(L)'
;MSAPKVFFVTAVLAFSVIGVVSVVKKKKSKEVVSDVVVSEKKSASESFFENITPVAVPLKESEKTSLHIPKNIESEIKVEVIKGPQPLVFKEFPSIDRTYQLFNTGQNKLPIVETVVYSSAVPWLKGRPAWVSDYAAYYNTSKHFIARSLNGKPDYNNQTVASGSKFNVFKKDKKIHFHLLVDTNQLKMGLYYYDLETKERLLIKTYSVGLGRVDKNKPSGSLTPLGTYLLGDKIAIYSPGIMGLFHDQKTEMIRVFGTRWIPFGQSLEGATESAKGYGIHGAPWIVDSKTSELVENRESVGKFESDGCIRLLHEDVEELFSIIITKPTFVHIVKDFQDANLPGVEVATPTR
;
A
#
# COMPACT_ATOMS: atom_id res chain seq x y z
N MET A 1 4.55 65.86 -30.18
CA MET A 1 5.31 64.92 -29.32
C MET A 1 5.97 63.87 -30.19
N SER A 2 7.20 63.45 -29.90
CA SER A 2 7.82 62.34 -30.63
C SER A 2 7.11 61.02 -30.32
N ALA A 3 7.03 60.11 -31.29
CA ALA A 3 6.34 58.83 -31.14
C ALA A 3 6.74 58.04 -29.86
N PRO A 4 8.01 58.02 -29.41
CA PRO A 4 8.38 57.36 -28.15
C PRO A 4 7.73 57.98 -26.91
N LYS A 5 7.51 59.29 -26.90
CA LYS A 5 6.87 59.99 -25.78
C LYS A 5 5.37 59.69 -25.72
N VAL A 6 4.72 59.47 -26.87
CA VAL A 6 3.31 59.06 -26.92
C VAL A 6 3.16 57.66 -26.35
N PHE A 7 4.01 56.71 -26.74
CA PHE A 7 3.99 55.33 -26.22
C PHE A 7 4.27 55.25 -24.72
N PHE A 8 5.21 56.02 -24.20
CA PHE A 8 5.50 56.04 -22.77
C PHE A 8 4.31 56.57 -21.95
N VAL A 9 3.67 57.65 -22.41
CA VAL A 9 2.50 58.22 -21.74
C VAL A 9 1.30 57.27 -21.81
N THR A 10 1.08 56.58 -22.94
CA THR A 10 0.00 55.59 -23.04
C THR A 10 0.23 54.38 -22.15
N ALA A 11 1.48 53.89 -22.04
CA ALA A 11 1.82 52.79 -21.14
C ALA A 11 1.56 53.16 -19.67
N VAL A 12 2.00 54.34 -19.23
CA VAL A 12 1.78 54.82 -17.85
C VAL A 12 0.29 54.97 -17.54
N LEU A 13 -0.51 55.47 -18.49
CA LEU A 13 -1.96 55.56 -18.33
C LEU A 13 -2.63 54.18 -18.28
N ALA A 14 -2.21 53.22 -19.10
CA ALA A 14 -2.76 51.86 -19.07
C ALA A 14 -2.47 51.15 -17.73
N PHE A 15 -1.24 51.26 -17.20
CA PHE A 15 -0.88 50.61 -15.93
C PHE A 15 -1.51 51.29 -14.70
N SER A 16 -1.72 52.61 -14.74
CA SER A 16 -2.42 53.31 -13.66
C SER A 16 -3.90 52.94 -13.58
N VAL A 17 -4.58 52.72 -14.71
CA VAL A 17 -5.97 52.22 -14.73
C VAL A 17 -6.06 50.81 -14.15
N ILE A 18 -5.14 49.90 -14.50
CA ILE A 18 -5.11 48.53 -13.96
C ILE A 18 -4.87 48.53 -12.43
N GLY A 19 -3.99 49.42 -11.94
CA GLY A 19 -3.74 49.60 -10.51
C GLY A 19 -4.99 50.04 -9.75
N VAL A 20 -5.72 51.04 -10.27
CA VAL A 20 -6.95 51.56 -9.64
C VAL A 20 -8.06 50.51 -9.62
N VAL A 21 -8.28 49.79 -10.72
CA VAL A 21 -9.31 48.73 -10.79
C VAL A 21 -9.02 47.60 -9.80
N SER A 22 -7.75 47.25 -9.60
CA SER A 22 -7.33 46.19 -8.67
C SER A 22 -7.56 46.57 -7.21
N VAL A 23 -7.37 47.84 -6.85
CA VAL A 23 -7.62 48.35 -5.49
C VAL A 23 -9.12 48.48 -5.20
N VAL A 24 -9.92 48.91 -6.18
CA VAL A 24 -11.39 49.03 -6.03
C VAL A 24 -12.04 47.65 -5.92
N LYS A 25 -11.56 46.63 -6.63
CA LYS A 25 -12.05 45.24 -6.48
C LYS A 25 -11.76 44.65 -5.11
N LYS A 26 -10.62 44.98 -4.49
CA LYS A 26 -10.25 44.44 -3.18
C LYS A 26 -11.11 45.02 -2.03
N LYS A 27 -11.64 46.24 -2.20
CA LYS A 27 -12.45 46.93 -1.17
C LYS A 27 -13.92 46.50 -1.11
N LYS A 28 -14.44 45.80 -2.13
CA LYS A 28 -15.85 45.37 -2.21
C LYS A 28 -16.16 43.94 -1.69
N SER A 29 -15.19 43.22 -1.11
CA SER A 29 -15.39 41.81 -0.72
C SER A 29 -15.59 41.54 0.78
N LYS A 30 -15.97 42.56 1.57
CA LYS A 30 -16.40 42.37 2.97
C LYS A 30 -17.79 42.96 3.19
N GLU A 31 -18.82 42.25 2.74
CA GLU A 31 -20.17 42.28 3.33
C GLU A 31 -21.05 41.14 2.75
N VAL A 32 -21.19 40.07 3.54
CA VAL A 32 -22.44 39.40 3.97
C VAL A 32 -23.51 38.96 2.95
N VAL A 33 -23.79 37.64 3.01
CA VAL A 33 -25.07 36.90 2.83
C VAL A 33 -25.44 36.31 1.45
N SER A 34 -26.07 35.14 1.60
CA SER A 34 -26.52 34.06 0.71
C SER A 34 -27.10 34.45 -0.63
N ASP A 35 -26.69 33.74 -1.68
CA ASP A 35 -27.55 32.78 -2.38
C ASP A 35 -26.71 31.95 -3.36
N VAL A 36 -26.76 30.62 -3.17
CA VAL A 36 -26.01 29.65 -3.98
C VAL A 36 -26.80 29.37 -5.25
N VAL A 37 -26.45 30.09 -6.32
CA VAL A 37 -26.75 29.67 -7.70
C VAL A 37 -25.52 28.93 -8.21
N VAL A 38 -25.64 27.60 -8.27
CA VAL A 38 -24.63 26.70 -8.85
C VAL A 38 -24.61 26.92 -10.36
N SER A 39 -23.58 27.60 -10.84
CA SER A 39 -23.20 27.63 -12.26
C SER A 39 -22.19 26.52 -12.50
N GLU A 40 -22.61 25.50 -13.26
CA GLU A 40 -21.76 24.44 -13.77
C GLU A 40 -20.63 25.01 -14.64
N LYS A 41 -19.39 24.84 -14.18
CA LYS A 41 -18.22 24.82 -15.06
C LYS A 41 -17.74 23.38 -15.18
N LYS A 42 -18.00 22.78 -16.34
CA LYS A 42 -17.40 21.53 -16.81
C LYS A 42 -15.86 21.67 -16.77
N SER A 43 -15.24 21.01 -15.80
CA SER A 43 -13.83 20.66 -15.84
C SER A 43 -13.73 19.30 -16.49
N ALA A 44 -13.18 19.27 -17.70
CA ALA A 44 -12.80 18.05 -18.38
C ALA A 44 -11.55 17.49 -17.70
N SER A 45 -11.75 16.51 -16.83
CA SER A 45 -10.75 15.49 -16.51
C SER A 45 -11.44 14.15 -16.67
N GLU A 46 -11.22 13.54 -17.84
CA GLU A 46 -11.65 12.18 -18.14
C GLU A 46 -10.94 11.23 -17.17
N SER A 47 -11.70 10.74 -16.19
CA SER A 47 -11.32 9.58 -15.40
C SER A 47 -11.95 8.36 -16.07
N PHE A 48 -11.07 7.52 -16.63
CA PHE A 48 -11.41 6.25 -17.24
C PHE A 48 -11.66 5.24 -16.10
N PHE A 49 -12.89 5.20 -15.58
CA PHE A 49 -13.36 4.12 -14.71
C PHE A 49 -14.56 3.46 -15.37
N GLU A 50 -14.31 2.28 -15.90
CA GLU A 50 -15.29 1.39 -16.50
C GLU A 50 -16.17 0.81 -15.38
N ASN A 51 -17.45 1.15 -15.39
CA ASN A 51 -18.47 0.60 -14.51
C ASN A 51 -18.74 -0.87 -14.89
N ILE A 52 -18.18 -1.82 -14.13
CA ILE A 52 -18.51 -3.24 -14.27
C ILE A 52 -19.64 -3.57 -13.29
N THR A 53 -20.83 -3.81 -13.82
CA THR A 53 -21.95 -4.42 -13.10
C THR A 53 -21.67 -5.92 -12.88
N PRO A 54 -21.88 -6.47 -11.68
CA PRO A 54 -21.70 -7.90 -11.44
C PRO A 54 -22.87 -8.70 -12.04
N VAL A 55 -22.56 -9.58 -12.98
CA VAL A 55 -23.46 -10.62 -13.48
C VAL A 55 -23.51 -11.75 -12.44
N ALA A 56 -24.71 -12.03 -11.92
CA ALA A 56 -24.96 -13.15 -11.02
C ALA A 56 -24.95 -14.47 -11.83
N VAL A 57 -24.07 -15.40 -11.47
CA VAL A 57 -24.08 -16.78 -11.98
C VAL A 57 -24.70 -17.68 -10.90
N PRO A 58 -25.72 -18.51 -11.21
CA PRO A 58 -26.29 -19.43 -10.25
C PRO A 58 -25.34 -20.60 -9.97
N LEU A 59 -25.04 -20.84 -8.70
CA LEU A 59 -24.32 -22.03 -8.23
C LEU A 59 -25.26 -23.26 -8.29
N LYS A 60 -24.86 -24.30 -9.02
CA LYS A 60 -25.49 -25.62 -8.96
C LYS A 60 -24.91 -26.40 -7.78
N GLU A 61 -25.82 -26.89 -6.96
CA GLU A 61 -25.61 -27.77 -5.82
C GLU A 61 -25.11 -29.15 -6.31
N SER A 62 -23.98 -29.62 -5.78
CA SER A 62 -23.41 -30.93 -6.11
C SER A 62 -23.56 -31.90 -4.93
N GLU A 63 -24.03 -33.10 -5.25
CA GLU A 63 -24.50 -34.14 -4.34
C GLU A 63 -23.42 -34.70 -3.39
N LYS A 64 -23.83 -34.93 -2.15
CA LYS A 64 -23.05 -35.58 -1.10
C LYS A 64 -22.88 -37.08 -1.41
N THR A 65 -21.65 -37.51 -1.62
CA THR A 65 -21.29 -38.94 -1.64
C THR A 65 -20.82 -39.35 -0.25
N SER A 66 -21.56 -40.25 0.41
CA SER A 66 -21.24 -40.81 1.73
C SER A 66 -20.20 -41.93 1.63
N LEU A 67 -19.05 -41.75 2.28
CA LEU A 67 -18.02 -42.79 2.42
C LEU A 67 -18.30 -43.69 3.62
N HIS A 68 -18.25 -44.99 3.37
CA HIS A 68 -18.45 -46.09 4.32
C HIS A 68 -17.16 -46.33 5.10
N ILE A 69 -17.20 -46.26 6.44
CA ILE A 69 -16.06 -46.55 7.32
C ILE A 69 -16.22 -47.96 7.89
N PRO A 70 -15.29 -48.89 7.65
CA PRO A 70 -15.31 -50.18 8.33
C PRO A 70 -14.85 -50.03 9.77
N LYS A 71 -15.67 -50.56 10.69
CA LYS A 71 -15.31 -50.82 12.08
C LYS A 71 -14.32 -51.99 12.14
N ASN A 72 -13.40 -51.90 13.10
CA ASN A 72 -12.81 -53.00 13.89
C ASN A 72 -11.27 -53.06 13.82
N ILE A 73 -10.60 -52.38 14.75
CA ILE A 73 -9.29 -52.79 15.28
C ILE A 73 -9.24 -52.36 16.76
N GLU A 74 -9.63 -53.25 17.65
CA GLU A 74 -9.20 -53.22 19.05
C GLU A 74 -7.89 -54.03 19.15
N SER A 75 -6.77 -53.35 19.40
CA SER A 75 -5.58 -54.01 19.94
C SER A 75 -4.74 -53.03 20.76
N GLU A 76 -4.53 -53.45 22.01
CA GLU A 76 -3.57 -53.04 23.04
C GLU A 76 -2.71 -51.77 22.78
N ILE A 77 -3.14 -50.66 23.38
CA ILE A 77 -2.28 -49.48 23.59
C ILE A 77 -1.59 -49.63 24.94
N LYS A 78 -0.27 -49.89 24.91
CA LYS A 78 0.62 -49.68 26.06
C LYS A 78 0.56 -48.20 26.44
N VAL A 79 0.18 -47.92 27.68
CA VAL A 79 0.17 -46.57 28.25
C VAL A 79 1.62 -46.13 28.46
N GLU A 80 2.20 -45.46 27.47
CA GLU A 80 3.35 -44.59 27.69
C GLU A 80 2.89 -43.41 28.54
N VAL A 81 3.63 -43.15 29.62
CA VAL A 81 3.44 -41.98 30.48
C VAL A 81 3.65 -40.73 29.63
N ILE A 82 2.55 -40.13 29.19
CA ILE A 82 2.53 -38.87 28.46
C ILE A 82 3.12 -37.82 29.40
N LYS A 83 4.37 -37.42 29.14
CA LYS A 83 4.96 -36.22 29.72
C LYS A 83 3.97 -35.08 29.47
N GLY A 84 3.51 -34.45 30.55
CA GLY A 84 2.54 -33.35 30.47
C GLY A 84 2.96 -32.31 29.42
N PRO A 85 2.00 -31.59 28.81
CA PRO A 85 2.27 -30.66 27.74
C PRO A 85 3.39 -29.72 28.18
N GLN A 86 4.53 -29.78 27.48
CA GLN A 86 5.58 -28.81 27.71
C GLN A 86 5.00 -27.42 27.46
N PRO A 87 5.28 -26.44 28.32
CA PRO A 87 4.80 -25.08 28.10
C PRO A 87 5.28 -24.62 26.72
N LEU A 88 4.33 -24.22 25.86
CA LEU A 88 4.63 -23.63 24.56
C LEU A 88 5.57 -22.44 24.79
N VAL A 89 6.85 -22.61 24.41
CA VAL A 89 7.79 -21.51 24.36
C VAL A 89 7.42 -20.68 23.14
N PHE A 90 6.61 -19.65 23.35
CA PHE A 90 6.27 -18.69 22.30
C PHE A 90 7.56 -18.00 21.85
N LYS A 91 7.99 -18.29 20.62
CA LYS A 91 9.10 -17.58 20.00
C LYS A 91 8.57 -16.22 19.55
N GLU A 92 9.28 -15.15 19.88
CA GLU A 92 8.92 -13.80 19.42
C GLU A 92 9.16 -13.68 17.91
N PHE A 93 8.25 -12.99 17.21
CA PHE A 93 8.43 -12.65 15.80
C PHE A 93 9.69 -11.78 15.65
N PRO A 94 10.63 -12.11 14.74
CA PRO A 94 11.87 -11.35 14.61
C PRO A 94 11.63 -9.85 14.35
N SER A 95 12.27 -8.98 15.12
CA SER A 95 12.24 -7.53 14.90
C SER A 95 13.41 -7.10 14.01
N ILE A 96 13.14 -6.91 12.72
CA ILE A 96 14.15 -6.57 11.70
C ILE A 96 13.69 -5.34 10.90
N ASP A 97 14.64 -4.48 10.53
CA ASP A 97 14.45 -3.45 9.50
C ASP A 97 15.70 -3.35 8.59
N ARG A 98 15.52 -3.76 7.34
CA ARG A 98 16.52 -3.69 6.25
C ARG A 98 16.05 -2.84 5.09
N THR A 99 15.00 -2.02 5.24
CA THR A 99 14.47 -1.23 4.11
C THR A 99 15.49 -0.23 3.59
N TYR A 100 16.43 0.21 4.44
CA TYR A 100 17.57 1.01 4.00
C TYR A 100 18.37 0.35 2.86
N GLN A 101 18.44 -0.99 2.79
CA GLN A 101 19.14 -1.72 1.73
C GLN A 101 18.40 -1.70 0.39
N LEU A 102 17.12 -1.33 0.39
CA LEU A 102 16.34 -1.09 -0.83
C LEU A 102 16.57 0.33 -1.38
N PHE A 103 16.69 1.32 -0.49
CA PHE A 103 16.66 2.73 -0.90
C PHE A 103 18.03 3.43 -0.90
N ASN A 104 19.04 2.88 -0.22
CA ASN A 104 20.38 3.45 -0.21
C ASN A 104 21.10 3.24 -1.55
N THR A 105 21.60 4.30 -2.17
CA THR A 105 22.34 4.26 -3.45
C THR A 105 23.81 3.85 -3.30
N GLY A 106 24.30 3.66 -2.07
CA GLY A 106 25.64 3.17 -1.73
C GLY A 106 25.86 1.68 -2.03
N GLN A 107 26.91 1.08 -1.47
CA GLN A 107 27.30 -0.31 -1.77
C GLN A 107 26.45 -1.37 -1.04
N ASN A 108 25.86 -1.01 0.10
CA ASN A 108 25.11 -1.94 0.95
C ASN A 108 23.65 -2.07 0.50
N LYS A 109 23.44 -2.67 -0.67
CA LYS A 109 22.13 -2.91 -1.29
C LYS A 109 21.74 -4.39 -1.24
N LEU A 110 20.44 -4.67 -1.26
CA LEU A 110 19.97 -6.03 -1.53
C LEU A 110 20.33 -6.45 -2.97
N PRO A 111 20.64 -7.73 -3.23
CA PRO A 111 21.01 -8.20 -4.57
C PRO A 111 19.96 -7.97 -5.66
N ILE A 112 18.70 -7.77 -5.25
CA ILE A 112 17.55 -7.50 -6.13
C ILE A 112 17.47 -6.03 -6.59
N VAL A 113 18.36 -5.16 -6.10
CA VAL A 113 18.37 -3.72 -6.37
C VAL A 113 19.66 -3.32 -7.06
N GLU A 114 19.54 -2.40 -8.02
CA GLU A 114 20.67 -1.71 -8.62
C GLU A 114 20.49 -0.19 -8.57
N THR A 115 21.60 0.55 -8.62
CA THR A 115 21.57 2.01 -8.69
C THR A 115 21.80 2.45 -10.12
N VAL A 116 20.90 3.29 -10.61
CA VAL A 116 20.98 3.87 -11.95
C VAL A 116 21.32 5.35 -11.83
N VAL A 117 22.07 5.84 -12.81
CA VAL A 117 22.33 7.27 -13.00
C VAL A 117 21.35 7.80 -14.02
N TYR A 118 20.58 8.82 -13.64
CA TYR A 118 19.62 9.46 -14.54
C TYR A 118 20.32 10.14 -15.70
N SER A 119 19.87 9.81 -16.90
CA SER A 119 20.09 10.53 -18.14
C SER A 119 18.76 10.74 -18.85
N SER A 120 18.57 11.93 -19.43
CA SER A 120 17.43 12.20 -20.31
C SER A 120 17.57 11.50 -21.67
N ALA A 121 18.79 11.14 -22.09
CA ALA A 121 19.07 10.39 -23.30
C ALA A 121 19.52 8.97 -22.94
N VAL A 122 18.69 7.98 -23.27
CA VAL A 122 18.91 6.57 -22.95
C VAL A 122 18.75 5.71 -24.21
N PRO A 123 19.49 4.60 -24.34
CA PRO A 123 19.46 3.78 -25.56
C PRO A 123 18.12 3.05 -25.78
N TRP A 124 17.36 2.82 -24.70
CA TRP A 124 16.10 2.08 -24.73
C TRP A 124 14.86 2.96 -25.01
N LEU A 125 15.01 4.28 -25.14
CA LEU A 125 13.94 5.21 -25.49
C LEU A 125 14.40 6.16 -26.60
N LYS A 126 13.72 6.13 -27.75
CA LYS A 126 14.05 6.95 -28.92
C LYS A 126 12.99 8.03 -29.15
N GLY A 127 13.42 9.17 -29.71
CA GLY A 127 12.51 10.22 -30.18
C GLY A 127 12.02 11.22 -29.12
N ARG A 128 12.36 11.04 -27.84
CA ARG A 128 12.09 12.02 -26.77
C ARG A 128 13.01 11.81 -25.55
N PRO A 129 13.14 12.82 -24.67
CA PRO A 129 13.76 12.64 -23.37
C PRO A 129 13.05 11.59 -22.50
N ALA A 130 13.82 10.84 -21.72
CA ALA A 130 13.35 9.95 -20.67
C ALA A 130 13.06 10.73 -19.38
N TRP A 131 11.97 10.36 -18.70
CA TRP A 131 11.56 10.85 -17.39
C TRP A 131 11.57 9.71 -16.37
N VAL A 132 11.41 10.03 -15.07
CA VAL A 132 11.35 9.02 -13.98
C VAL A 132 10.32 7.92 -14.26
N SER A 133 9.17 8.26 -14.85
CA SER A 133 8.15 7.28 -15.26
C SER A 133 8.64 6.27 -16.29
N ASP A 134 9.54 6.68 -17.18
CA ASP A 134 10.09 5.80 -18.20
C ASP A 134 11.07 4.80 -17.58
N TYR A 135 11.87 5.23 -16.62
CA TYR A 135 12.72 4.34 -15.82
C TYR A 135 11.87 3.37 -15.00
N ALA A 136 10.82 3.86 -14.32
CA ALA A 136 9.88 3.03 -13.58
C ALA A 136 9.30 1.89 -14.45
N ALA A 137 8.81 2.23 -15.65
CA ALA A 137 8.31 1.25 -16.61
C ALA A 137 9.42 0.30 -17.10
N TYR A 138 10.57 0.84 -17.52
CA TYR A 138 11.66 0.06 -18.09
C TYR A 138 12.25 -0.97 -17.11
N TYR A 139 12.33 -0.62 -15.82
CA TYR A 139 12.84 -1.49 -14.75
C TYR A 139 11.74 -2.26 -14.00
N ASN A 140 10.48 -2.12 -14.40
CA ASN A 140 9.33 -2.65 -13.67
C ASN A 140 9.44 -2.36 -12.15
N THR A 141 9.59 -1.08 -11.83
CA THR A 141 9.74 -0.53 -10.47
C THR A 141 8.78 0.63 -10.30
N SER A 142 8.27 0.87 -9.10
CA SER A 142 7.32 1.96 -8.88
C SER A 142 8.01 3.34 -8.89
N LYS A 143 7.28 4.38 -9.32
CA LYS A 143 7.78 5.77 -9.20
C LYS A 143 8.02 6.17 -7.73
N HIS A 144 7.24 5.61 -6.80
CA HIS A 144 7.37 5.87 -5.36
C HIS A 144 8.68 5.26 -4.81
N PHE A 145 9.07 4.07 -5.27
CA PHE A 145 10.36 3.46 -4.94
C PHE A 145 11.53 4.32 -5.43
N ILE A 146 11.45 4.77 -6.68
CA ILE A 146 12.46 5.66 -7.27
C ILE A 146 12.53 6.96 -6.47
N ALA A 147 11.39 7.62 -6.20
CA ALA A 147 11.35 8.85 -5.41
C ALA A 147 11.97 8.67 -4.02
N ARG A 148 11.61 7.59 -3.29
CA ARG A 148 12.15 7.31 -1.95
C ARG A 148 13.67 7.20 -1.94
N SER A 149 14.24 6.50 -2.92
CA SER A 149 15.69 6.33 -3.05
C SER A 149 16.40 7.60 -3.55
N LEU A 150 15.80 8.31 -4.50
CA LEU A 150 16.28 9.59 -5.02
C LEU A 150 16.39 10.64 -3.92
N ASN A 151 15.37 10.72 -3.06
CA ASN A 151 15.27 11.73 -2.01
C ASN A 151 16.09 11.37 -0.75
N GLY A 152 16.46 10.10 -0.57
CA GLY A 152 17.17 9.60 0.63
C GLY A 152 16.33 9.61 1.92
N LYS A 153 15.12 10.17 1.89
CA LYS A 153 14.17 10.30 3.01
C LYS A 153 12.76 9.84 2.59
N PRO A 154 11.82 9.56 3.54
CA PRO A 154 10.44 9.11 3.26
C PRO A 154 9.57 10.12 2.49
N ASP A 155 10.03 10.54 1.31
CA ASP A 155 9.32 11.41 0.37
C ASP A 155 9.11 10.63 -0.93
N TYR A 156 7.86 10.22 -1.14
CA TYR A 156 7.46 9.38 -2.27
C TYR A 156 6.89 10.18 -3.45
N ASN A 157 6.73 11.50 -3.26
CA ASN A 157 6.05 12.38 -4.22
C ASN A 157 7.05 13.21 -5.03
N ASN A 158 8.11 13.69 -4.39
CA ASN A 158 9.13 14.48 -5.06
C ASN A 158 9.92 13.60 -6.05
N GLN A 159 9.75 13.89 -7.34
CA GLN A 159 10.44 13.20 -8.45
C GLN A 159 11.32 14.18 -9.24
N THR A 160 11.70 15.31 -8.63
CA THR A 160 12.62 16.26 -9.25
C THR A 160 13.97 15.61 -9.45
N VAL A 161 14.39 15.52 -10.71
CA VAL A 161 15.62 14.85 -11.11
C VAL A 161 16.47 15.77 -11.98
N ALA A 162 17.78 15.73 -11.77
CA ALA A 162 18.77 16.37 -12.62
C ALA A 162 19.66 15.31 -13.28
N SER A 163 20.26 15.62 -14.43
CA SER A 163 21.25 14.73 -15.05
C SER A 163 22.34 14.34 -14.04
N GLY A 164 22.67 13.06 -13.95
CA GLY A 164 23.63 12.55 -12.96
C GLY A 164 23.03 12.16 -11.60
N SER A 165 21.74 12.47 -11.34
CA SER A 165 21.05 12.01 -10.12
C SER A 165 21.07 10.49 -10.04
N LYS A 166 21.25 9.95 -8.83
CA LYS A 166 21.28 8.51 -8.59
C LYS A 166 20.02 8.08 -7.86
N PHE A 167 19.45 6.97 -8.29
CA PHE A 167 18.32 6.34 -7.60
C PHE A 167 18.38 4.83 -7.79
N ASN A 168 17.68 4.12 -6.92
CA ASN A 168 17.58 2.68 -6.97
C ASN A 168 16.37 2.23 -7.79
N VAL A 169 16.53 1.10 -8.47
CA VAL A 169 15.49 0.36 -9.17
C VAL A 169 15.63 -1.13 -8.86
N PHE A 170 14.57 -1.90 -9.03
CA PHE A 170 14.71 -3.36 -9.06
C PHE A 170 15.48 -3.77 -10.30
N LYS A 171 16.37 -4.75 -10.13
CA LYS A 171 17.11 -5.35 -11.23
C LYS A 171 16.16 -6.04 -12.20
N LYS A 172 16.36 -5.83 -13.49
CA LYS A 172 15.46 -6.36 -14.55
C LYS A 172 15.55 -7.86 -14.75
N ASP A 173 16.75 -8.41 -14.56
CA ASP A 173 17.05 -9.82 -14.69
C ASP A 173 16.56 -10.63 -13.49
N LYS A 174 16.33 -9.99 -12.33
CA LYS A 174 15.85 -10.66 -11.13
C LYS A 174 14.34 -10.84 -11.11
N LYS A 175 13.92 -12.10 -11.08
CA LYS A 175 12.52 -12.50 -10.89
C LYS A 175 12.25 -12.72 -9.40
N ILE A 176 11.47 -11.81 -8.82
CA ILE A 176 11.17 -11.82 -7.38
C ILE A 176 9.67 -11.76 -7.12
N HIS A 177 9.26 -12.38 -6.02
CA HIS A 177 7.96 -12.16 -5.39
C HIS A 177 8.14 -11.54 -4.00
N PHE A 178 7.11 -10.86 -3.51
CA PHE A 178 7.05 -10.47 -2.11
C PHE A 178 6.06 -11.35 -1.34
N HIS A 179 6.37 -11.60 -0.08
CA HIS A 179 5.53 -12.37 0.83
C HIS A 179 5.35 -11.57 2.12
N LEU A 180 4.10 -11.36 2.53
CA LEU A 180 3.71 -10.71 3.76
C LEU A 180 3.20 -11.77 4.72
N LEU A 181 3.97 -12.10 5.75
CA LEU A 181 3.58 -13.08 6.77
C LEU A 181 2.99 -12.35 7.98
N VAL A 182 1.68 -12.49 8.18
CA VAL A 182 0.94 -11.91 9.29
C VAL A 182 0.75 -12.97 10.38
N ASP A 183 1.24 -12.66 11.58
CA ASP A 183 0.98 -13.41 12.80
C ASP A 183 -0.16 -12.73 13.56
N THR A 184 -1.31 -13.40 13.66
CA THR A 184 -2.46 -12.82 14.34
C THR A 184 -2.30 -12.80 15.85
N ASN A 185 -1.57 -13.75 16.45
CA ASN A 185 -1.37 -13.79 17.91
C ASN A 185 -0.48 -12.63 18.39
N GLN A 186 0.51 -12.24 17.59
CA GLN A 186 1.51 -11.21 17.92
C GLN A 186 1.20 -9.85 17.30
N LEU A 187 0.23 -9.76 16.39
CA LEU A 187 -0.11 -8.53 15.67
C LEU A 187 1.10 -7.95 14.93
N LYS A 188 1.85 -8.84 14.28
CA LYS A 188 3.05 -8.52 13.49
C LYS A 188 2.89 -8.97 12.05
N MET A 189 3.58 -8.28 11.15
CA MET A 189 3.69 -8.68 9.75
C MET A 189 5.14 -8.58 9.27
N GLY A 190 5.71 -9.69 8.81
CA GLY A 190 7.02 -9.70 8.15
C GLY A 190 6.89 -9.51 6.65
N LEU A 191 7.65 -8.57 6.07
CA LEU A 191 7.84 -8.42 4.63
C LEU A 191 9.09 -9.17 4.19
N TYR A 192 8.90 -10.17 3.34
CA TYR A 192 9.96 -10.93 2.72
C TYR A 192 10.02 -10.63 1.22
N TYR A 193 11.21 -10.65 0.63
CA TYR A 193 11.32 -10.98 -0.79
C TYR A 193 11.75 -12.43 -0.95
N TYR A 194 11.35 -13.02 -2.07
CA TYR A 194 11.70 -14.36 -2.50
C TYR A 194 12.28 -14.30 -3.91
N ASP A 195 13.53 -14.71 -4.08
CA ASP A 195 14.19 -14.83 -5.38
C ASP A 195 13.82 -16.17 -6.02
N LEU A 196 13.14 -16.11 -7.17
CA LEU A 196 12.63 -17.30 -7.86
C LEU A 196 13.73 -18.16 -8.47
N GLU A 197 14.93 -17.63 -8.67
CA GLU A 197 16.07 -18.33 -9.25
C GLU A 197 16.85 -19.07 -8.17
N THR A 198 17.30 -18.35 -7.14
CA THR A 198 18.11 -18.92 -6.04
C THR A 198 17.28 -19.72 -5.03
N LYS A 199 15.95 -19.53 -5.04
CA LYS A 199 15.01 -20.09 -4.06
C LYS A 199 15.27 -19.59 -2.63
N GLU A 200 15.95 -18.47 -2.48
CA GLU A 200 16.18 -17.83 -1.18
C GLU A 200 15.07 -16.83 -0.86
N ARG A 201 14.66 -16.79 0.41
CA ARG A 201 13.85 -15.70 0.96
C ARG A 201 14.62 -14.94 2.03
N LEU A 202 14.39 -13.64 2.13
CA LEU A 202 14.98 -12.77 3.13
C LEU A 202 13.90 -11.93 3.80
N LEU A 203 13.86 -11.92 5.13
CA LEU A 203 13.07 -10.97 5.91
C LEU A 203 13.66 -9.56 5.75
N ILE A 204 12.90 -8.66 5.14
CA ILE A 204 13.27 -7.25 4.94
C ILE A 204 12.88 -6.43 6.16
N LYS A 205 11.61 -6.48 6.58
CA LYS A 205 11.10 -5.65 7.68
C LYS A 205 9.96 -6.33 8.42
N THR A 206 9.86 -6.05 9.71
CA THR A 206 8.71 -6.44 10.54
C THR A 206 7.90 -5.20 10.93
N TYR A 207 6.61 -5.24 10.64
CA TYR A 207 5.64 -4.19 10.95
C TYR A 207 4.78 -4.60 12.15
N SER A 208 4.36 -3.62 12.94
CA SER A 208 3.18 -3.79 13.81
C SER A 208 1.92 -3.60 12.98
N VAL A 209 0.89 -4.41 13.22
CA VAL A 209 -0.38 -4.34 12.47
C VAL A 209 -1.58 -4.24 13.39
N GLY A 210 -2.64 -3.59 12.94
CA GLY A 210 -3.98 -3.71 13.53
C GLY A 210 -4.80 -4.72 12.73
N LEU A 211 -5.57 -5.57 13.39
CA LEU A 211 -6.36 -6.63 12.76
C LEU A 211 -7.86 -6.48 13.10
N GLY A 212 -8.67 -7.36 12.52
CA GLY A 212 -10.11 -7.41 12.69
C GLY A 212 -10.54 -7.75 14.10
N ARG A 213 -11.64 -7.19 14.59
CA ARG A 213 -12.15 -7.50 15.93
C ARG A 213 -12.24 -9.00 16.21
N VAL A 214 -11.99 -9.40 17.45
CA VAL A 214 -12.12 -10.80 17.88
C VAL A 214 -13.56 -11.25 17.66
N ASP A 215 -13.72 -12.39 17.01
CA ASP A 215 -15.02 -13.03 16.77
C ASP A 215 -14.82 -14.55 16.85
N LYS A 216 -15.28 -15.12 17.97
CA LYS A 216 -15.13 -16.56 18.24
C LYS A 216 -15.96 -17.44 17.30
N ASN A 217 -16.93 -16.85 16.60
CA ASN A 217 -17.74 -17.57 15.62
C ASN A 217 -17.04 -17.66 14.26
N LYS A 218 -16.00 -16.86 14.02
CA LYS A 218 -15.18 -16.95 12.81
C LYS A 218 -14.16 -18.09 12.93
N PRO A 219 -13.91 -18.87 11.87
CA PRO A 219 -12.89 -19.93 11.87
C PRO A 219 -11.49 -19.42 12.26
N SER A 220 -11.18 -18.17 11.89
CA SER A 220 -9.93 -17.50 12.24
C SER A 220 -9.84 -17.08 13.71
N GLY A 221 -10.98 -16.95 14.40
CA GLY A 221 -11.08 -16.35 15.75
C GLY A 221 -11.17 -14.82 15.74
N SER A 222 -11.19 -14.19 14.57
CA SER A 222 -11.33 -12.74 14.40
C SER A 222 -12.03 -12.40 13.08
N LEU A 223 -12.37 -11.14 12.86
CA LEU A 223 -12.87 -10.69 11.56
C LEU A 223 -11.80 -10.73 10.46
N THR A 224 -10.51 -10.77 10.82
CA THR A 224 -9.45 -11.00 9.83
C THR A 224 -9.43 -12.49 9.46
N PRO A 225 -9.45 -12.82 8.17
CA PRO A 225 -9.43 -14.22 7.75
C PRO A 225 -8.03 -14.83 7.88
N LEU A 226 -7.95 -16.16 7.95
CA LEU A 226 -6.70 -16.90 7.82
C LEU A 226 -6.52 -17.39 6.39
N GLY A 227 -5.29 -17.77 6.05
CA GLY A 227 -4.92 -18.40 4.79
C GLY A 227 -4.06 -17.52 3.90
N THR A 228 -3.91 -17.93 2.65
CA THR A 228 -3.06 -17.23 1.67
C THR A 228 -3.90 -16.44 0.66
N TYR A 229 -3.48 -15.22 0.38
CA TYR A 229 -4.13 -14.31 -0.56
C TYR A 229 -3.12 -13.68 -1.50
N LEU A 230 -3.48 -13.50 -2.77
CA LEU A 230 -2.75 -12.65 -3.70
C LEU A 230 -3.28 -11.23 -3.59
N LEU A 231 -2.40 -10.22 -3.51
CA LEU A 231 -2.81 -8.82 -3.55
C LEU A 231 -3.33 -8.42 -4.93
N GLY A 232 -4.37 -7.59 -4.96
CA GLY A 232 -4.92 -7.01 -6.17
C GLY A 232 -4.12 -5.82 -6.68
N ASP A 233 -4.34 -5.48 -7.94
CA ASP A 233 -3.68 -4.38 -8.66
C ASP A 233 -4.42 -3.04 -8.55
N LYS A 234 -5.73 -3.06 -8.29
CA LYS A 234 -6.58 -1.87 -8.14
C LYS A 234 -6.45 -1.24 -6.75
N ILE A 235 -5.34 -0.55 -6.52
CA ILE A 235 -5.09 0.16 -5.26
C ILE A 235 -5.82 1.50 -5.24
N ALA A 236 -6.56 1.76 -4.16
CA ALA A 236 -7.17 3.06 -3.93
C ALA A 236 -6.21 3.98 -3.15
N ILE A 237 -6.23 5.26 -3.53
CA ILE A 237 -5.40 6.32 -2.97
C ILE A 237 -6.32 7.38 -2.38
N TYR A 238 -6.06 7.75 -1.12
CA TYR A 238 -6.86 8.74 -0.42
C TYR A 238 -6.00 9.86 0.17
N SER A 239 -6.59 11.04 0.24
CA SER A 239 -6.07 12.25 0.88
C SER A 239 -7.22 12.97 1.59
N PRO A 240 -6.95 13.92 2.49
CA PRO A 240 -8.00 14.74 3.10
C PRO A 240 -8.94 15.33 2.04
N GLY A 241 -10.24 15.33 2.35
CA GLY A 241 -11.30 15.83 1.46
C GLY A 241 -11.80 14.84 0.40
N ILE A 242 -11.17 13.68 0.20
CA ILE A 242 -11.70 12.64 -0.71
C ILE A 242 -12.87 11.92 -0.04
N MET A 243 -14.08 12.19 -0.51
CA MET A 243 -15.32 11.58 -0.03
C MET A 243 -15.62 10.25 -0.74
N GLY A 244 -16.23 9.32 -0.02
CA GLY A 244 -16.82 8.10 -0.58
C GLY A 244 -17.90 7.53 0.33
N LEU A 245 -18.39 6.34 -0.01
CA LEU A 245 -19.38 5.63 0.80
C LEU A 245 -18.70 4.51 1.59
N PHE A 246 -18.97 4.47 2.89
CA PHE A 246 -18.57 3.38 3.77
C PHE A 246 -19.75 3.04 4.68
N HIS A 247 -20.21 1.79 4.65
CA HIS A 247 -21.44 1.36 5.33
C HIS A 247 -22.64 2.27 5.02
N ASP A 248 -22.85 2.58 3.74
CA ASP A 248 -23.90 3.48 3.23
C ASP A 248 -23.85 4.91 3.78
N GLN A 249 -22.75 5.29 4.47
CA GLN A 249 -22.53 6.63 4.96
C GLN A 249 -21.47 7.34 4.12
N LYS A 250 -21.78 8.59 3.75
CA LYS A 250 -20.82 9.46 3.08
C LYS A 250 -19.77 9.92 4.10
N THR A 251 -18.51 9.56 3.89
CA THR A 251 -17.39 9.89 4.79
C THR A 251 -16.13 10.23 3.99
N GLU A 252 -15.16 10.87 4.64
CA GLU A 252 -13.82 11.01 4.08
C GLU A 252 -13.10 9.66 4.15
N MET A 253 -12.63 9.16 3.00
CA MET A 253 -12.08 7.81 2.91
C MET A 253 -10.78 7.64 3.70
N ILE A 254 -10.03 8.73 3.91
CA ILE A 254 -8.84 8.72 4.77
C ILE A 254 -9.17 8.41 6.24
N ARG A 255 -10.41 8.70 6.68
CA ARG A 255 -10.91 8.36 8.03
C ARG A 255 -11.22 6.88 8.20
N VAL A 256 -11.21 6.11 7.11
CA VAL A 256 -11.48 4.67 7.10
C VAL A 256 -10.21 3.89 6.75
N PHE A 257 -9.56 4.26 5.65
CA PHE A 257 -8.50 3.49 5.01
C PHE A 257 -7.11 4.12 5.09
N GLY A 258 -6.96 5.28 5.75
CA GLY A 258 -5.72 6.05 5.66
C GLY A 258 -5.41 6.43 4.21
N THR A 259 -4.14 6.48 3.82
CA THR A 259 -3.74 7.02 2.50
C THR A 259 -3.75 6.00 1.36
N ARG A 260 -3.80 4.70 1.68
CA ARG A 260 -3.75 3.59 0.72
C ARG A 260 -4.70 2.48 1.15
N TRP A 261 -5.42 1.89 0.19
CA TRP A 261 -6.12 0.61 0.37
C TRP A 261 -5.70 -0.36 -0.73
N ILE A 262 -5.02 -1.43 -0.32
CA ILE A 262 -4.46 -2.48 -1.17
C ILE A 262 -5.34 -3.73 -1.03
N PRO A 263 -6.24 -4.01 -1.97
CA PRO A 263 -7.21 -5.10 -1.82
C PRO A 263 -6.55 -6.47 -1.92
N PHE A 264 -7.17 -7.48 -1.33
CA PHE A 264 -6.92 -8.87 -1.73
C PHE A 264 -7.61 -9.13 -3.06
N GLY A 265 -6.85 -9.61 -4.05
CA GLY A 265 -7.35 -9.89 -5.40
C GLY A 265 -7.89 -11.30 -5.52
N GLN A 266 -7.26 -12.28 -4.87
CA GLN A 266 -7.60 -13.68 -5.00
C GLN A 266 -7.32 -14.45 -3.70
N SER A 267 -8.25 -15.31 -3.28
CA SER A 267 -8.04 -16.29 -2.22
C SER A 267 -7.33 -17.51 -2.79
N LEU A 268 -6.29 -17.96 -2.09
CA LEU A 268 -5.49 -19.12 -2.45
C LEU A 268 -5.66 -20.20 -1.37
N GLU A 269 -4.63 -21.01 -1.15
CA GLU A 269 -4.66 -22.14 -0.22
C GLU A 269 -4.95 -21.72 1.23
N GLY A 270 -5.78 -22.52 1.91
CA GLY A 270 -6.09 -22.37 3.33
C GLY A 270 -6.97 -21.15 3.68
N ALA A 271 -7.48 -20.42 2.69
CA ALA A 271 -8.31 -19.24 2.92
C ALA A 271 -9.62 -19.59 3.64
N THR A 272 -9.86 -18.98 4.80
CA THR A 272 -11.11 -19.17 5.57
C THR A 272 -12.26 -18.32 5.05
N GLU A 273 -11.96 -17.32 4.23
CA GLU A 273 -12.92 -16.40 3.61
C GLU A 273 -12.46 -16.06 2.18
N SER A 274 -13.39 -15.65 1.32
CA SER A 274 -13.05 -15.13 -0.01
C SER A 274 -12.25 -13.82 0.10
N ALA A 275 -11.45 -13.48 -0.93
CA ALA A 275 -10.67 -12.24 -0.93
C ALA A 275 -11.51 -10.95 -0.89
N LYS A 276 -12.78 -11.01 -1.29
CA LYS A 276 -13.63 -9.83 -1.49
C LYS A 276 -13.84 -9.06 -0.17
N GLY A 277 -13.56 -7.75 -0.20
CA GLY A 277 -13.79 -6.85 0.92
C GLY A 277 -12.64 -6.79 1.95
N TYR A 278 -11.61 -7.62 1.77
CA TYR A 278 -10.40 -7.60 2.61
C TYR A 278 -9.22 -6.95 1.88
N GLY A 279 -8.23 -6.50 2.65
CA GLY A 279 -7.05 -5.84 2.13
C GLY A 279 -6.13 -5.35 3.24
N ILE A 280 -5.10 -4.62 2.81
CA ILE A 280 -4.14 -3.91 3.66
C ILE A 280 -4.38 -2.41 3.48
N HIS A 281 -4.44 -1.64 4.55
CA HIS A 281 -4.62 -0.20 4.45
C HIS A 281 -3.95 0.57 5.58
N GLY A 282 -3.90 1.90 5.43
CA GLY A 282 -3.39 2.79 6.47
C GLY A 282 -4.36 2.92 7.65
N ALA A 283 -3.85 3.28 8.82
CA ALA A 283 -4.67 3.53 9.99
C ALA A 283 -5.67 4.68 9.70
N PRO A 284 -6.89 4.60 10.26
CA PRO A 284 -7.89 5.64 10.06
C PRO A 284 -7.43 6.98 10.63
N TRP A 285 -7.80 8.08 9.98
CA TRP A 285 -7.54 9.43 10.50
C TRP A 285 -8.74 9.95 11.29
N ILE A 286 -8.46 10.62 12.40
CA ILE A 286 -9.44 11.19 13.33
C ILE A 286 -9.20 12.68 13.48
N VAL A 287 -10.22 13.43 13.90
CA VAL A 287 -10.08 14.85 14.18
C VAL A 287 -9.44 15.00 15.55
N ASP A 288 -8.29 15.67 15.61
CA ASP A 288 -7.65 16.03 16.86
C ASP A 288 -8.51 17.07 17.59
N SER A 289 -8.85 16.79 18.86
CA SER A 289 -9.76 17.65 19.62
C SER A 289 -9.17 19.00 19.99
N LYS A 290 -7.84 19.17 19.93
CA LYS A 290 -7.14 20.41 20.27
C LYS A 290 -6.90 21.27 19.04
N THR A 291 -6.49 20.68 17.92
CA THR A 291 -6.14 21.41 16.70
C THR A 291 -7.28 21.45 15.67
N SER A 292 -8.29 20.58 15.82
CA SER A 292 -9.33 20.34 14.80
C SER A 292 -8.78 19.84 13.45
N GLU A 293 -7.52 19.39 13.41
CA GLU A 293 -6.90 18.84 12.22
C GLU A 293 -7.12 17.33 12.14
N LEU A 294 -7.12 16.77 10.94
CA LEU A 294 -7.10 15.33 10.77
C LEU A 294 -5.69 14.80 11.08
N VAL A 295 -5.63 13.86 12.02
CA VAL A 295 -4.40 13.17 12.42
C VAL A 295 -4.61 11.67 12.37
N GLU A 296 -3.55 10.92 12.12
CA GLU A 296 -3.62 9.46 12.10
C GLU A 296 -3.95 8.89 13.49
N ASN A 297 -4.92 7.96 13.57
CA ASN A 297 -5.18 7.19 14.79
C ASN A 297 -4.18 6.03 14.92
N ARG A 298 -2.99 6.36 15.42
CA ARG A 298 -1.88 5.42 15.61
C ARG A 298 -2.19 4.30 16.60
N GLU A 299 -3.10 4.53 17.54
CA GLU A 299 -3.50 3.52 18.54
C GLU A 299 -4.29 2.35 17.97
N SER A 300 -4.78 2.46 16.73
CA SER A 300 -5.50 1.38 16.05
C SER A 300 -4.58 0.25 15.55
N VAL A 301 -3.26 0.48 15.52
CA VAL A 301 -2.24 -0.51 15.18
C VAL A 301 -1.79 -1.22 16.45
N GLY A 302 -1.63 -2.54 16.39
CA GLY A 302 -1.36 -3.38 17.58
C GLY A 302 -2.62 -3.75 18.36
N LYS A 303 -3.81 -3.62 17.75
CA LYS A 303 -5.10 -4.02 18.34
C LYS A 303 -5.99 -4.77 17.34
N PHE A 304 -6.98 -5.49 17.86
CA PHE A 304 -8.06 -6.13 17.10
C PHE A 304 -9.29 -5.20 17.05
N GLU A 305 -9.29 -4.22 16.15
CA GLU A 305 -10.34 -3.19 16.06
C GLU A 305 -10.91 -2.98 14.65
N SER A 306 -10.28 -3.54 13.61
CA SER A 306 -10.74 -3.35 12.24
C SER A 306 -11.98 -4.19 11.90
N ASP A 307 -12.58 -3.94 10.74
CA ASP A 307 -13.65 -4.75 10.17
C ASP A 307 -13.13 -5.97 9.39
N GLY A 308 -11.87 -6.36 9.61
CA GLY A 308 -11.23 -7.56 9.03
C GLY A 308 -9.98 -7.28 8.21
N CYS A 309 -9.77 -6.05 7.76
CA CYS A 309 -8.56 -5.65 7.04
C CYS A 309 -7.33 -5.53 7.96
N ILE A 310 -6.13 -5.58 7.37
CA ILE A 310 -4.86 -5.34 8.03
C ILE A 310 -4.55 -3.84 8.00
N ARG A 311 -4.35 -3.24 9.17
CA ARG A 311 -4.01 -1.82 9.34
C ARG A 311 -2.52 -1.64 9.58
N LEU A 312 -1.93 -0.68 8.88
CA LEU A 312 -0.55 -0.22 9.07
C LEU A 312 -0.55 1.28 9.40
N LEU A 313 0.52 1.77 9.99
CA LEU A 313 0.74 3.20 10.11
C LEU A 313 1.00 3.82 8.74
N HIS A 314 0.81 5.13 8.62
CA HIS A 314 0.90 5.89 7.38
C HIS A 314 2.28 5.72 6.76
N GLU A 315 3.33 5.88 7.57
CA GLU A 315 4.71 5.71 7.11
C GLU A 315 4.97 4.29 6.58
N ASP A 316 4.36 3.27 7.20
CA ASP A 316 4.57 1.87 6.87
C ASP A 316 3.76 1.46 5.63
N VAL A 317 2.52 1.95 5.49
CA VAL A 317 1.70 1.64 4.30
C VAL A 317 2.25 2.32 3.04
N GLU A 318 2.77 3.54 3.15
CA GLU A 318 3.43 4.23 2.04
C GLU A 318 4.73 3.53 1.63
N GLU A 319 5.55 3.12 2.62
CA GLU A 319 6.76 2.34 2.36
C GLU A 319 6.42 1.01 1.69
N LEU A 320 5.50 0.24 2.27
CA LEU A 320 5.07 -1.05 1.75
C LEU A 320 4.58 -0.89 0.30
N PHE A 321 3.66 0.04 0.07
CA PHE A 321 3.13 0.35 -1.26
C PHE A 321 4.25 0.68 -2.26
N SER A 322 5.25 1.47 -1.85
CA SER A 322 6.37 1.82 -2.72
C SER A 322 7.17 0.59 -3.18
N ILE A 323 7.30 -0.42 -2.31
CA ILE A 323 8.09 -1.64 -2.55
C ILE A 323 7.32 -2.64 -3.41
N ILE A 324 6.07 -2.93 -3.06
CA ILE A 324 5.41 -4.16 -3.54
C ILE A 324 4.61 -3.99 -4.84
N ILE A 325 4.18 -2.77 -5.18
CA ILE A 325 3.14 -2.53 -6.21
C ILE A 325 3.52 -2.96 -7.64
N THR A 326 4.79 -3.27 -7.90
CA THR A 326 5.25 -3.70 -9.24
C THR A 326 5.58 -5.18 -9.34
N LYS A 327 5.40 -5.94 -8.24
CA LYS A 327 5.74 -7.36 -8.16
C LYS A 327 4.58 -8.16 -7.58
N PRO A 328 4.40 -9.43 -8.00
CA PRO A 328 3.44 -10.31 -7.34
C PRO A 328 3.72 -10.38 -5.84
N THR A 329 2.66 -10.18 -5.06
CA THR A 329 2.76 -10.11 -3.60
C THR A 329 1.68 -10.95 -2.96
N PHE A 330 2.10 -11.85 -2.09
CA PHE A 330 1.24 -12.80 -1.38
C PHE A 330 1.15 -12.42 0.09
N VAL A 331 -0.02 -12.54 0.68
CA VAL A 331 -0.26 -12.36 2.12
C VAL A 331 -0.58 -13.73 2.71
N HIS A 332 0.17 -14.13 3.72
CA HIS A 332 -0.03 -15.35 4.49
C HIS A 332 -0.50 -14.93 5.88
N ILE A 333 -1.73 -15.26 6.22
CA ILE A 333 -2.31 -14.91 7.52
C ILE A 333 -2.47 -16.18 8.34
N VAL A 334 -1.72 -16.27 9.42
CA VAL A 334 -1.64 -17.45 10.30
C VAL A 334 -1.79 -17.05 11.76
N LYS A 335 -2.13 -18.02 12.61
CA LYS A 335 -2.23 -17.78 14.04
C LYS A 335 -0.87 -17.53 14.67
N ASP A 336 0.09 -18.42 14.40
CA ASP A 336 1.49 -18.33 14.81
C ASP A 336 2.35 -18.36 13.55
N PHE A 337 3.30 -17.43 13.43
CA PHE A 337 4.20 -17.36 12.28
C PHE A 337 5.05 -18.63 12.09
N GLN A 338 5.26 -19.42 13.14
CA GLN A 338 5.99 -20.68 13.06
C GLN A 338 5.24 -21.75 12.27
N ASP A 339 3.91 -21.63 12.15
CA ASP A 339 3.08 -22.53 11.36
C ASP A 339 3.09 -22.17 9.86
N ALA A 340 3.71 -21.05 9.49
CA ALA A 340 3.68 -20.57 8.12
C ALA A 340 4.58 -21.39 7.19
N ASN A 341 3.99 -21.90 6.12
CA ASN A 341 4.72 -22.50 5.02
C ASN A 341 5.00 -21.47 3.92
N LEU A 342 6.09 -20.71 4.08
CA LEU A 342 6.56 -19.78 3.04
C LEU A 342 7.41 -20.51 1.99
N PRO A 343 7.50 -20.02 0.74
CA PRO A 343 8.34 -20.61 -0.29
C PRO A 343 9.83 -20.29 -0.10
N GLY A 344 10.69 -21.22 -0.53
CA GLY A 344 12.15 -21.05 -0.49
C GLY A 344 12.79 -21.35 0.86
N VAL A 345 14.09 -21.05 0.96
CA VAL A 345 14.89 -21.19 2.18
C VAL A 345 15.18 -19.81 2.74
N GLU A 346 14.92 -19.61 4.03
CA GLU A 346 15.24 -18.34 4.69
C GLU A 346 16.74 -18.21 4.90
N VAL A 347 17.30 -17.09 4.46
CA VAL A 347 18.72 -16.77 4.62
C VAL A 347 18.89 -15.48 5.39
N ALA A 348 19.96 -15.37 6.19
CA ALA A 348 20.31 -14.12 6.87
C ALA A 348 20.97 -13.11 5.91
N THR A 349 21.68 -13.63 4.91
CA THR A 349 22.36 -12.87 3.86
C THR A 349 22.16 -13.63 2.54
N PRO A 350 21.55 -13.01 1.53
CA PRO A 350 21.30 -13.64 0.24
C PRO A 350 22.59 -13.86 -0.56
N THR A 351 22.61 -14.91 -1.37
CA THR A 351 23.66 -15.12 -2.37
C THR A 351 23.58 -14.05 -3.46
N ARG A 352 24.76 -13.63 -3.96
CA ARG A 352 24.88 -12.49 -4.89
C ARG A 352 24.43 -12.82 -6.30
#